data_AF-A0A1E4SF59-F1
#
_entry.id   AF-A0A1E4SF59-F1
#
_cell.length_a   1.000
_cell.length_b   1.000
_cell.length_c   1.000
_cell.angle_alpha   90.00
_cell.angle_beta   90.00
_cell.angle_gamma   90.00
#
_symmetry.space_group_name_H-M   'P 1'
#
loop_
_entity.id
_entity.type
_entity.pdbx_description
1 polymer ?
#
loop_
_entity_poly.entity_id
_entity_poly.type
_entity_poly.pdbx_seq_one_letter_code
_entity_poly.pdbx_strand_id
1 'polypeptide(L)'
;MSQKEEEELNQLMDLFKESPEEAKVRKEEFQKAVVQQADLLDFPANMSVVTALDDLFGCFALGGQVKHYYRYGTYASCQKQREKFWFAIKHGEMYEGKQKPLDELTAREINKRVKIQDFYKQRWIEEKAKGLSEDVWSVRKEKLENPFKGSFSKD
;
A
#
# COMPACT_ATOMS: atom_id res chain seq x y z
N MET A 1 -1.67 18.71 -46.67
CA MET A 1 -2.10 17.91 -45.51
C MET A 1 -3.44 17.30 -45.86
N SER A 2 -3.66 16.04 -45.50
CA SER A 2 -4.92 15.36 -45.75
C SER A 2 -6.02 16.01 -44.90
N GLN A 3 -7.23 16.18 -45.44
CA GLN A 3 -8.36 16.73 -44.68
C GLN A 3 -8.60 15.97 -43.37
N LYS A 4 -8.28 14.67 -43.38
CA LYS A 4 -8.35 13.80 -42.20
C LYS A 4 -7.32 14.16 -41.12
N GLU A 5 -6.12 14.58 -41.52
CA GLU A 5 -5.07 15.00 -40.58
C GLU A 5 -5.44 16.33 -39.91
N GLU A 6 -6.05 17.25 -40.65
CA GLU A 6 -6.53 18.53 -40.10
C GLU A 6 -7.70 18.31 -39.12
N GLU A 7 -8.57 17.34 -39.40
CA GLU A 7 -9.68 16.97 -38.53
C GLU A 7 -9.19 16.31 -37.23
N GLU A 8 -8.21 15.42 -37.31
CA GLU A 8 -7.53 14.81 -36.15
C GLU A 8 -6.75 15.85 -35.34
N LEU A 9 -6.07 16.80 -36.02
CA LEU A 9 -5.34 17.88 -35.37
C LEU A 9 -6.28 18.85 -34.66
N ASN A 10 -7.43 19.18 -35.26
CA ASN A 10 -8.44 20.04 -34.66
C ASN A 10 -9.10 19.39 -33.44
N GLN A 11 -9.36 18.08 -33.50
CA GLN A 11 -9.83 17.31 -32.33
C GLN A 11 -8.79 17.30 -31.21
N LEU A 12 -7.50 17.14 -31.53
CA LEU A 12 -6.41 17.27 -30.57
C LEU A 12 -6.35 18.67 -29.95
N MET A 13 -6.48 19.72 -30.76
CA MET A 13 -6.43 21.09 -30.29
C MET A 13 -7.62 21.47 -29.41
N ASP A 14 -8.80 20.92 -29.68
CA ASP A 14 -10.00 21.15 -28.86
C ASP A 14 -9.88 20.50 -27.47
N LEU A 15 -9.19 19.36 -27.35
CA LEU A 15 -8.84 18.76 -26.05
C LEU A 15 -7.91 19.64 -25.20
N PHE A 16 -7.15 20.57 -25.82
CA PHE A 16 -6.27 21.51 -25.12
C PHE A 16 -6.89 22.89 -24.89
N LYS A 17 -8.08 23.18 -25.45
CA LYS A 17 -8.83 24.43 -25.25
C LYS A 17 -9.73 24.42 -24.02
N GLU A 18 -9.75 23.33 -23.26
CA GLU A 18 -10.61 23.17 -22.09
C GLU A 18 -10.37 24.28 -21.06
N SER A 19 -11.45 24.75 -20.46
CA SER A 19 -11.40 25.85 -19.50
C SER A 19 -10.66 25.42 -18.23
N PRO A 20 -9.99 26.35 -17.51
CA PRO A 20 -9.30 26.03 -16.26
C PRO A 20 -10.26 25.50 -15.17
N GLU A 21 -11.57 25.68 -15.34
CA GLU A 21 -12.61 25.19 -14.43
C GLU A 21 -12.94 23.71 -14.69
N GLU A 22 -13.07 23.29 -15.94
CA GLU A 22 -13.27 21.87 -16.31
C GLU A 22 -12.06 21.00 -15.91
N ALA A 23 -10.85 21.54 -16.02
CA ALA A 23 -9.65 20.87 -15.54
C ALA A 23 -9.62 20.71 -14.01
N LYS A 24 -10.22 21.65 -13.25
CA LYS A 24 -10.37 21.52 -11.79
C LYS A 24 -11.40 20.46 -11.44
N VAL A 25 -12.55 20.46 -12.10
CA VAL A 25 -13.60 19.44 -11.90
C VAL A 25 -13.06 18.05 -12.18
N ARG A 26 -12.30 17.86 -13.27
CA ARG A 26 -11.70 16.57 -13.61
C ARG A 26 -10.62 16.14 -12.61
N LYS A 27 -9.85 17.08 -12.06
CA LYS A 27 -8.92 16.82 -10.94
C LYS A 27 -9.65 16.41 -9.68
N GLU A 28 -10.77 17.05 -9.36
CA GLU A 28 -11.62 16.70 -8.22
C GLU A 28 -12.31 15.34 -8.40
N GLU A 29 -12.77 15.01 -9.62
CA GLU A 29 -13.33 13.70 -9.97
C GLU A 29 -12.26 12.61 -9.93
N PHE A 30 -11.06 12.88 -10.45
CA PHE A 30 -9.92 11.99 -10.33
C PHE A 30 -9.53 11.79 -8.86
N GLN A 31 -9.49 12.86 -8.06
CA GLN A 31 -9.28 12.77 -6.62
C GLN A 31 -10.39 11.96 -5.95
N LYS A 32 -11.66 12.13 -6.32
CA LYS A 32 -12.78 11.33 -5.80
C LYS A 32 -12.68 9.85 -6.22
N ALA A 33 -12.23 9.55 -7.44
CA ALA A 33 -11.97 8.19 -7.88
C ALA A 33 -10.75 7.56 -7.16
N VAL A 34 -9.72 8.36 -6.88
CA VAL A 34 -8.58 7.99 -6.04
C VAL A 34 -8.99 7.84 -4.56
N VAL A 35 -10.02 8.57 -4.11
CA VAL A 35 -10.64 8.39 -2.78
C VAL A 35 -11.61 7.20 -2.75
N GLN A 36 -12.16 6.76 -3.88
CA GLN A 36 -12.79 5.43 -3.96
C GLN A 36 -11.73 4.32 -3.99
N GLN A 37 -10.53 4.62 -4.48
CA GLN A 37 -9.31 3.90 -4.16
C GLN A 37 -8.75 4.27 -2.76
N ALA A 38 -9.46 4.98 -1.87
CA ALA A 38 -8.93 5.33 -0.54
C ALA A 38 -8.58 4.11 0.30
N ASP A 39 -9.22 2.96 0.04
CA ASP A 39 -8.76 1.67 0.54
C ASP A 39 -7.26 1.46 0.32
N LEU A 40 -6.70 1.94 -0.79
CA LEU A 40 -5.28 1.82 -1.15
C LEU A 40 -4.38 2.87 -0.47
N LEU A 41 -4.92 4.03 -0.06
CA LEU A 41 -4.15 5.07 0.63
C LEU A 41 -3.65 4.62 2.00
N ASP A 42 -4.41 3.73 2.67
CA ASP A 42 -4.02 3.13 3.94
C ASP A 42 -2.86 2.13 3.81
N PHE A 43 -2.56 1.67 2.59
CA PHE A 43 -1.45 0.75 2.32
C PHE A 43 -0.18 1.51 1.91
N PRO A 44 1.00 0.98 2.29
CA PRO A 44 2.26 1.65 1.99
C PRO A 44 2.51 1.69 0.47
N ALA A 45 2.89 2.87 -0.01
CA ALA A 45 3.11 3.13 -1.44
C ALA A 45 4.52 2.80 -1.93
N ASN A 46 5.50 2.66 -1.03
CA ASN A 46 6.90 2.46 -1.39
C ASN A 46 7.45 1.18 -0.75
N MET A 47 8.44 0.57 -1.39
CA MET A 47 9.08 -0.66 -0.93
C MET A 47 10.55 -0.66 -1.35
N SER A 48 11.44 -0.98 -0.41
CA SER A 48 12.88 -1.08 -0.62
C SER A 48 13.33 -2.55 -0.80
N VAL A 49 14.23 -2.77 -1.75
CA VAL A 49 14.81 -4.09 -2.04
C VAL A 49 15.72 -4.56 -0.92
N VAL A 50 16.55 -3.66 -0.37
CA VAL A 50 17.46 -3.99 0.75
C VAL A 50 16.67 -4.45 1.97
N THR A 51 15.63 -3.71 2.38
CA THR A 51 14.79 -4.11 3.51
C THR A 51 14.08 -5.45 3.26
N ALA A 52 13.60 -5.69 2.03
CA ALA A 52 12.98 -6.97 1.68
C ALA A 52 13.99 -8.15 1.68
N LEU A 53 15.26 -7.89 1.36
CA LEU A 53 16.34 -8.87 1.43
C LEU A 53 16.68 -9.21 2.89
N ASP A 54 16.77 -8.20 3.76
CA ASP A 54 17.04 -8.39 5.18
C ASP A 54 15.92 -9.19 5.86
N ASP A 55 14.65 -8.92 5.51
CA ASP A 55 13.50 -9.72 5.96
C ASP A 55 13.63 -11.20 5.52
N LEU A 56 14.09 -11.43 4.29
CA LEU A 56 14.27 -12.77 3.74
C LEU A 56 15.38 -13.53 4.46
N PHE A 57 16.54 -12.90 4.62
CA PHE A 57 17.66 -13.49 5.35
C PHE A 57 17.32 -13.72 6.82
N GLY A 58 16.62 -12.80 7.47
CA GLY A 58 16.14 -12.96 8.83
C GLY A 58 15.22 -14.17 9.01
N CYS A 59 14.41 -14.49 8.00
CA CYS A 59 13.57 -15.69 8.04
C CYS A 59 14.37 -16.98 7.86
N PHE A 60 15.34 -17.02 6.95
CA PHE A 60 16.17 -18.22 6.74
C PHE A 60 17.28 -18.41 7.76
N ALA A 61 17.64 -17.35 8.50
CA ALA A 61 18.62 -17.45 9.56
C ALA A 61 18.19 -18.48 10.62
N LEU A 62 19.16 -19.23 11.12
CA LEU A 62 18.94 -20.29 12.12
C LEU A 62 18.17 -19.76 13.35
N GLY A 63 18.48 -18.56 13.82
CA GLY A 63 17.77 -17.95 14.95
C GLY A 63 16.28 -17.72 14.68
N GLY A 64 15.91 -17.30 13.48
CA GLY A 64 14.51 -17.12 13.07
C GLY A 64 13.77 -18.44 13.01
N GLN A 65 14.40 -19.46 12.43
CA GLN A 65 13.84 -20.81 12.32
C GLN A 65 13.65 -21.49 13.68
N VAL A 66 14.62 -21.37 14.60
CA VAL A 66 14.51 -21.91 15.97
C VAL A 66 13.36 -21.26 16.73
N LYS A 67 13.21 -19.92 16.65
CA LYS A 67 12.10 -19.22 17.30
C LYS A 67 10.73 -19.65 16.75
N HIS A 68 10.63 -19.80 15.43
CA HIS A 68 9.39 -20.25 14.79
C HIS A 68 9.05 -21.68 15.20
N TYR A 69 10.05 -22.57 15.21
CA TYR A 69 9.87 -23.95 15.64
C TYR A 69 9.44 -24.03 17.11
N TYR A 70 10.05 -23.24 18.00
CA TYR A 70 9.64 -23.18 19.40
C TYR A 70 8.18 -22.74 19.57
N ARG A 71 7.72 -21.76 18.80
CA ARG A 71 6.36 -21.21 18.93
C ARG A 71 5.27 -22.05 18.25
N TYR A 72 5.56 -22.59 17.07
CA TYR A 72 4.57 -23.23 16.20
C TYR A 72 4.86 -24.71 15.92
N GLY A 73 5.94 -25.28 16.47
CA GLY A 73 6.32 -26.69 16.30
C GLY A 73 6.78 -27.06 14.89
N THR A 74 6.93 -26.09 13.99
CA THR A 74 7.22 -26.30 12.57
C THR A 74 8.27 -25.31 12.07
N TYR A 75 9.02 -25.69 11.04
CA TYR A 75 9.93 -24.77 10.37
C TYR A 75 9.14 -23.71 9.57
N ALA A 76 9.65 -22.49 9.51
CA ALA A 76 9.03 -21.45 8.71
C ALA A 76 9.33 -21.68 7.22
N SER A 77 8.30 -21.69 6.38
CA SER A 77 8.45 -21.86 4.93
C SER A 77 9.06 -20.64 4.23
N CYS A 78 9.12 -19.48 4.89
CA CYS A 78 9.66 -18.21 4.39
C CYS A 78 9.13 -17.76 3.02
N GLN A 79 8.00 -18.32 2.58
CA GLN A 79 7.44 -18.05 1.26
C GLN A 79 6.97 -16.60 1.14
N LYS A 80 6.34 -16.07 2.21
CA LYS A 80 5.89 -14.68 2.31
C LYS A 80 7.03 -13.68 2.07
N GLN A 81 8.16 -13.89 2.73
CA GLN A 81 9.33 -13.03 2.61
C GLN A 81 9.96 -13.17 1.22
N ARG A 82 9.99 -14.40 0.67
CA ARG A 82 10.53 -14.66 -0.67
C ARG A 82 9.72 -13.95 -1.76
N GLU A 83 8.39 -14.03 -1.69
CA GLU A 83 7.47 -13.33 -2.59
C GLU A 83 7.67 -11.80 -2.50
N LYS A 84 7.75 -11.27 -1.27
CA LYS A 84 8.04 -9.84 -1.03
C LYS A 84 9.35 -9.42 -1.68
N PHE A 85 10.41 -10.21 -1.54
CA PHE A 85 11.72 -9.91 -2.13
C PHE A 85 11.68 -9.88 -3.66
N TRP A 86 11.10 -10.88 -4.32
CA TRP A 86 10.98 -10.89 -5.77
C TRP A 86 10.08 -9.78 -6.31
N PHE A 87 9.00 -9.47 -5.58
CA PHE A 87 8.15 -8.33 -5.90
C PHE A 87 8.91 -7.00 -5.76
N ALA A 88 9.71 -6.84 -4.70
CA ALA A 88 10.54 -5.67 -4.49
C ALA A 88 11.58 -5.49 -5.60
N ILE A 89 12.25 -6.56 -6.05
CA ILE A 89 13.18 -6.47 -7.19
C ILE A 89 12.48 -5.96 -8.46
N LYS A 90 11.24 -6.39 -8.68
CA LYS A 90 10.49 -6.07 -9.89
C LYS A 90 9.88 -4.66 -9.88
N HIS A 91 9.42 -4.20 -8.71
CA HIS A 91 8.59 -2.99 -8.61
C HIS A 91 9.09 -1.93 -7.61
N GLY A 92 9.98 -2.31 -6.70
CA GLY A 92 10.51 -1.45 -5.64
C GLY A 92 11.72 -0.60 -6.04
N GLU A 93 12.26 0.08 -5.04
CA GLU A 93 13.46 0.89 -5.12
C GLU A 93 14.63 0.19 -4.41
N MET A 94 15.88 0.44 -4.80
CA MET A 94 17.01 -0.24 -4.17
C MET A 94 17.14 0.12 -2.69
N TYR A 95 16.98 1.39 -2.36
CA TYR A 95 17.11 1.94 -1.01
C TYR A 95 15.81 2.62 -0.59
N GLU A 96 15.67 2.88 0.71
CA GLU A 96 14.54 3.66 1.23
C GLU A 96 14.66 5.12 0.78
N GLY A 97 13.87 5.49 -0.22
CA GLY A 97 13.77 6.85 -0.73
C GLY A 97 12.80 7.71 0.08
N LYS A 98 13.00 9.04 0.04
CA LYS A 98 12.02 10.00 0.54
C LYS A 98 10.77 9.94 -0.35
N GLN A 99 9.60 9.87 0.28
CA GLN A 99 8.33 9.87 -0.44
C GLN A 99 8.12 11.22 -1.10
N LYS A 100 8.24 11.28 -2.43
CA LYS A 100 7.87 12.48 -3.19
C LYS A 100 6.36 12.74 -3.12
N PRO A 101 5.92 14.00 -2.99
CA PRO A 101 4.50 14.36 -3.03
C PRO A 101 3.88 13.98 -4.39
N LEU A 102 2.56 13.79 -4.41
CA LEU A 102 1.84 13.32 -5.61
C LEU A 102 1.99 14.26 -6.82
N ASP A 103 2.15 15.56 -6.58
CA ASP A 103 2.21 16.58 -7.63
C ASP A 103 3.51 16.52 -8.46
N GLU A 104 4.57 15.92 -7.92
CA GLU A 104 5.89 15.81 -8.57
C GLU A 104 6.10 14.43 -9.22
N LEU A 105 5.10 13.55 -9.16
CA LEU A 105 5.25 12.16 -9.55
C LEU A 105 5.05 11.96 -11.04
N THR A 106 5.94 11.20 -11.66
CA THR A 106 5.76 10.77 -13.05
C THR A 106 4.69 9.68 -13.11
N ALA A 107 3.90 9.60 -14.19
CA ALA A 107 2.88 8.55 -14.37
C ALA A 107 3.41 7.12 -14.14
N ARG A 108 4.67 6.85 -14.49
CA ARG A 108 5.33 5.55 -14.21
C ARG A 108 5.51 5.29 -12.72
N GLU A 109 5.89 6.29 -11.94
CA GLU A 109 6.07 6.18 -10.48
C GLU A 109 4.71 5.97 -9.81
N ILE A 110 3.66 6.67 -10.27
CA ILE A 110 2.28 6.48 -9.79
C ILE A 110 1.85 5.03 -9.98
N ASN A 111 2.02 4.48 -11.18
CA ASN A 111 1.69 3.08 -11.47
C ASN A 111 2.48 2.07 -10.61
N LYS A 112 3.74 2.36 -10.27
CA LYS A 112 4.51 1.52 -9.35
C LYS A 112 3.92 1.55 -7.94
N ARG A 113 3.59 2.73 -7.43
CA ARG A 113 3.00 2.91 -6.10
C ARG A 113 1.67 2.16 -5.98
N VAL A 114 0.80 2.30 -6.97
CA VAL A 114 -0.48 1.57 -7.02
C VAL A 114 -0.25 0.06 -6.96
N LYS A 115 0.68 -0.49 -7.74
CA LYS A 115 1.00 -1.93 -7.69
C LYS A 115 1.52 -2.38 -6.33
N ILE A 116 2.34 -1.56 -5.66
CA ILE A 116 2.85 -1.86 -4.33
C ILE A 116 1.70 -1.88 -3.32
N GLN A 117 0.80 -0.89 -3.38
CA GLN A 117 -0.40 -0.83 -2.52
C GLN A 117 -1.30 -2.04 -2.75
N ASP A 118 -1.56 -2.39 -4.01
CA ASP A 118 -2.36 -3.57 -4.38
C ASP A 118 -1.75 -4.86 -3.82
N PHE A 119 -0.42 -5.01 -3.87
CA PHE A 119 0.26 -6.16 -3.29
C PHE A 119 0.01 -6.28 -1.79
N TYR A 120 0.14 -5.17 -1.04
CA TYR A 120 -0.13 -5.19 0.40
C TYR A 120 -1.62 -5.40 0.72
N LYS A 121 -2.52 -4.83 -0.08
CA LYS A 121 -3.96 -5.05 0.04
C LYS A 121 -4.32 -6.52 -0.14
N GLN A 122 -3.83 -7.16 -1.20
CA GLN A 122 -4.05 -8.58 -1.46
C GLN A 122 -3.53 -9.45 -0.32
N ARG A 123 -2.31 -9.19 0.16
CA ARG A 123 -1.74 -9.90 1.31
C ARG A 123 -2.57 -9.74 2.58
N TRP A 124 -3.06 -8.53 2.85
CA TRP A 124 -3.91 -8.27 4.00
C TRP A 124 -5.23 -9.03 3.90
N ILE A 125 -5.84 -9.08 2.72
CA ILE A 125 -7.07 -9.86 2.47
C ILE A 125 -6.82 -11.35 2.74
N GLU A 126 -5.71 -11.91 2.23
CA GLU A 126 -5.35 -13.32 2.48
C GLU A 126 -5.14 -13.62 3.98
N GLU A 127 -4.51 -12.70 4.72
CA GLU A 127 -4.28 -12.86 6.15
C GLU A 127 -5.57 -12.73 6.95
N LYS A 128 -6.43 -11.79 6.57
CA LYS A 128 -7.77 -11.64 7.14
C LYS A 128 -8.63 -12.88 6.89
N ALA A 129 -8.56 -13.46 5.69
CA ALA A 129 -9.28 -14.68 5.34
C ALA A 129 -8.84 -15.91 6.18
N LYS A 130 -7.59 -15.94 6.65
CA LYS A 130 -7.09 -17.00 7.54
C LYS A 130 -7.59 -16.86 8.98
N GLY A 131 -8.18 -15.73 9.34
CA GLY A 131 -8.59 -15.40 10.70
C GLY A 131 -7.48 -14.69 11.47
N LEU A 132 -7.80 -13.53 12.03
CA LEU A 132 -6.90 -12.74 12.86
C LEU A 132 -7.36 -12.81 14.32
N SER A 133 -6.42 -12.75 15.26
CA SER A 133 -6.77 -12.67 16.68
C SER A 133 -7.58 -11.43 17.04
N GLU A 134 -7.49 -10.38 16.22
CA GLU A 134 -8.27 -9.14 16.35
C GLU A 134 -9.76 -9.35 16.03
N ASP A 135 -10.11 -10.37 15.25
CA ASP A 135 -11.50 -10.66 14.84
C ASP A 135 -12.37 -11.16 16.01
N VAL A 136 -11.74 -11.66 17.07
CA VAL A 136 -12.43 -12.07 18.31
C VAL A 136 -12.90 -10.86 19.12
N TRP A 137 -12.34 -9.67 18.88
CA TRP A 137 -12.61 -8.46 19.66
C TRP A 137 -13.61 -7.57 18.95
N SER A 138 -14.69 -7.20 19.64
CA SER A 138 -15.63 -6.20 19.15
C SER A 138 -15.13 -4.78 19.44
N VAL A 139 -15.30 -3.88 18.47
CA VAL A 139 -15.01 -2.45 18.67
C VAL A 139 -15.95 -1.91 19.75
N ARG A 140 -15.37 -1.21 20.74
CA ARG A 140 -16.15 -0.55 21.80
C ARG A 140 -17.01 0.56 21.19
N LYS A 141 -18.31 0.56 21.54
CA LYS A 141 -19.25 1.62 21.14
C LYS A 141 -19.15 2.86 22.00
N GLU A 142 -18.74 2.70 23.26
CA GLU A 142 -18.69 3.77 24.24
C GLU A 142 -17.26 4.03 24.70
N LYS A 143 -16.97 5.31 24.98
CA LYS A 143 -15.67 5.75 25.47
C LYS A 143 -15.49 5.27 26.91
N LEU A 144 -14.33 4.69 27.20
CA LEU A 144 -13.97 4.34 28.58
C LEU A 144 -13.57 5.61 29.34
N GLU A 145 -14.25 5.92 30.44
CA GLU A 145 -13.83 6.97 31.35
C GLU A 145 -12.76 6.45 32.31
N ASN A 146 -11.66 7.19 32.44
CA ASN A 146 -10.52 6.87 33.32
C ASN A 146 -9.92 5.44 33.16
N PRO A 147 -9.49 5.03 31.95
CA PRO A 147 -9.06 3.66 31.64
C PRO A 147 -7.86 3.13 32.43
N PHE A 148 -7.04 4.01 33.01
CA PHE A 148 -5.80 3.65 33.70
C PHE A 148 -5.82 3.99 35.20
N LYS A 149 -6.94 4.48 35.74
CA LYS A 149 -7.10 4.64 37.20
C LYS A 149 -7.60 3.32 37.76
N GLY A 150 -6.67 2.44 38.13
CA GLY A 150 -7.00 1.17 38.76
C GLY A 150 -7.77 1.35 40.06
N SER A 151 -8.61 0.37 40.39
CA SER A 151 -9.40 0.25 41.63
C SER A 151 -8.54 -0.01 42.88
N PHE A 152 -7.36 0.59 42.99
CA PHE A 152 -6.42 0.41 44.10
C PHE A 152 -6.62 1.43 45.24
N SER A 153 -7.80 2.04 45.33
CA SER A 153 -8.16 3.01 46.36
C SER A 153 -9.41 2.53 47.09
N LYS A 154 -9.24 1.51 47.92
CA LYS A 154 -10.12 1.20 49.05
C LYS A 154 -9.36 0.22 49.95
N ASP A 155 -8.47 0.78 50.77
CA ASP A 155 -8.14 0.37 52.13
C ASP A 155 -7.48 1.57 52.83
#